data_AF-A0A7S2V3W1-F1
#
_entry.id   AF-A0A7S2V3W1-F1
#
_cell.length_a   1.000
_cell.length_b   1.000
_cell.length_c   1.000
_cell.angle_alpha   90.00
_cell.angle_beta   90.00
_cell.angle_gamma   90.00
#
_symmetry.space_group_name_H-M   'P 1'
#
loop_
_entity.id
_entity.type
_entity.pdbx_description
1 polymer ?
#
loop_
_entity_poly.entity_id
_entity_poly.type
_entity_poly.pdbx_seq_one_letter_code
_entity_poly.pdbx_strand_id
1 'polypeptide(L)'
;ESTDGRFILTLEPPPTVRAFLAFLRFLYTGLVDAMEPADALDILSLTDGEEGSGGYFQIRSNDYLRGFCHQCLHQQVTTRNVWPLLSRAAEVGDEMNKAMAIAFILENFSEAVNDSSVEFLSTNPQLAVQLVQQVAVNCTVSVNAEQTTEHDQL
;
A
#
# COMPACT_ATOMS: atom_id res chain seq x y z
N GLU A 1 -22.82 -10.82 18.52
CA GLU A 1 -23.86 -11.73 19.06
C GLU A 1 -24.61 -12.37 17.90
N SER A 2 -24.78 -13.70 17.91
CA SER A 2 -25.40 -14.47 16.80
C SER A 2 -26.82 -14.85 17.20
N THR A 3 -27.81 -14.27 16.55
CA THR A 3 -29.24 -14.58 16.77
C THR A 3 -29.87 -15.42 15.66
N ASP A 4 -29.12 -15.91 14.67
CA ASP A 4 -29.73 -16.65 13.54
C ASP A 4 -28.81 -17.73 12.88
N GLY A 5 -27.80 -18.23 13.60
CA GLY A 5 -26.82 -19.20 13.05
C GLY A 5 -25.93 -18.63 11.94
N ARG A 6 -26.01 -17.33 11.66
CA ARG A 6 -25.15 -16.60 10.74
C ARG A 6 -23.97 -16.01 11.49
N PHE A 7 -22.77 -16.33 11.02
CA PHE A 7 -21.55 -15.66 11.46
C PHE A 7 -21.31 -14.46 10.55
N ILE A 8 -21.35 -13.26 11.15
CA ILE A 8 -20.98 -12.01 10.47
C ILE A 8 -19.56 -11.68 10.92
N LEU A 9 -18.62 -11.74 9.98
CA LEU A 9 -17.26 -11.27 10.18
C LEU A 9 -17.17 -9.83 9.66
N THR A 10 -16.86 -8.89 10.55
CA THR A 10 -16.61 -7.49 10.16
C THR A 10 -15.10 -7.28 10.08
N LEU A 11 -14.63 -6.90 8.88
CA LEU A 11 -13.24 -6.57 8.60
C LEU A 11 -13.15 -5.05 8.41
N GLU A 12 -12.24 -4.39 9.13
CA GLU A 12 -12.09 -2.93 9.14
C GLU A 12 -10.61 -2.55 8.96
N PRO A 13 -10.25 -1.90 7.84
CA PRO A 13 -11.09 -1.65 6.67
C PRO A 13 -11.43 -2.96 5.92
N PRO A 14 -12.59 -3.03 5.23
CA PRO A 14 -12.94 -4.22 4.46
C PRO A 14 -11.93 -4.40 3.32
N PRO A 15 -11.42 -5.63 3.07
CA PRO A 15 -10.56 -5.90 1.92
C PRO A 15 -11.34 -5.71 0.63
N THR A 16 -10.64 -5.46 -0.48
CA THR A 16 -11.28 -5.51 -1.79
C THR A 16 -11.86 -6.91 -2.02
N VAL A 17 -12.96 -6.98 -2.79
CA VAL A 17 -13.57 -8.26 -3.17
C VAL A 17 -12.55 -9.14 -3.91
N ARG A 18 -11.67 -8.52 -4.72
CA ARG A 18 -10.61 -9.22 -5.46
C ARG A 18 -9.57 -9.84 -4.52
N ALA A 19 -9.05 -9.08 -3.57
CA ALA A 19 -8.11 -9.57 -2.56
C ALA A 19 -8.72 -10.71 -1.75
N PHE A 20 -9.97 -10.55 -1.29
CA PHE A 20 -10.65 -11.56 -0.49
C PHE A 20 -10.91 -12.86 -1.29
N LEU A 21 -11.33 -12.76 -2.56
CA LEU A 21 -11.50 -13.94 -3.40
C LEU A 21 -10.18 -14.64 -3.72
N ALA A 22 -9.11 -13.88 -3.98
CA ALA A 22 -7.77 -14.44 -4.20
C ALA A 22 -7.26 -15.17 -2.94
N PHE A 23 -7.48 -14.58 -1.77
CA PHE A 23 -7.18 -15.19 -0.48
C PHE A 23 -7.95 -16.50 -0.25
N LEU A 24 -9.27 -16.48 -0.47
CA LEU A 24 -10.08 -17.70 -0.39
C LEU A 24 -9.59 -18.76 -1.36
N ARG A 25 -9.28 -18.39 -2.61
CA ARG A 25 -8.75 -19.33 -3.60
C ARG A 25 -7.44 -19.96 -3.14
N PHE A 26 -6.53 -19.18 -2.54
CA PHE A 26 -5.32 -19.72 -1.94
C PHE A 26 -5.64 -20.74 -0.84
N LEU A 27 -6.60 -20.45 0.04
CA LEU A 27 -7.00 -21.39 1.09
C LEU A 27 -7.52 -22.72 0.55
N TYR A 28 -8.26 -22.71 -0.56
CA TYR A 28 -8.83 -23.93 -1.15
C TYR A 28 -7.88 -24.69 -2.09
N THR A 29 -6.95 -24.00 -2.74
CA THR A 29 -6.14 -24.58 -3.84
C THR A 29 -4.64 -24.57 -3.58
N GLY A 30 -4.16 -23.79 -2.60
CA GLY A 30 -2.75 -23.51 -2.39
C GLY A 30 -2.11 -22.62 -3.46
N LEU A 31 -2.89 -22.15 -4.44
CA LEU A 31 -2.40 -21.35 -5.57
C LEU A 31 -2.72 -19.88 -5.39
N VAL A 32 -1.83 -19.03 -5.89
CA VAL A 32 -1.99 -17.57 -5.92
C VAL A 32 -1.95 -17.11 -7.37
N ASP A 33 -2.98 -16.36 -7.79
CA ASP A 33 -3.03 -15.77 -9.12
C ASP A 33 -2.28 -14.42 -9.15
N ALA A 34 -2.01 -13.93 -10.36
CA ALA A 34 -1.61 -12.55 -10.55
C ALA A 34 -2.65 -11.59 -9.94
N MET A 35 -2.18 -10.61 -9.18
CA MET A 35 -3.00 -9.62 -8.49
C MET A 35 -2.34 -8.25 -8.54
N GLU A 36 -3.12 -7.20 -8.27
CA GLU A 36 -2.58 -5.85 -8.18
C GLU A 36 -1.89 -5.61 -6.82
N PRO A 37 -0.95 -4.67 -6.72
CA PRO A 37 -0.29 -4.32 -5.46
C PRO A 37 -1.26 -3.98 -4.32
N ALA A 38 -2.36 -3.27 -4.62
CA ALA A 38 -3.38 -2.94 -3.63
C ALA A 38 -4.10 -4.20 -3.09
N ASP A 39 -4.35 -5.19 -3.94
CA ASP A 39 -4.95 -6.46 -3.52
C ASP A 39 -3.96 -7.27 -2.68
N ALA A 40 -2.68 -7.26 -3.04
CA ALA A 40 -1.62 -7.91 -2.28
C ALA A 40 -1.48 -7.31 -0.86
N LEU A 41 -1.58 -5.99 -0.74
CA LEU A 41 -1.58 -5.29 0.54
C LEU A 41 -2.73 -5.74 1.45
N ASP A 42 -3.93 -5.90 0.88
CA ASP A 42 -5.08 -6.42 1.62
C ASP A 42 -4.87 -7.85 2.11
N ILE A 43 -4.29 -8.71 1.29
CA ILE A 43 -4.00 -10.07 1.73
C ILE A 43 -2.97 -10.06 2.86
N LEU A 44 -1.97 -9.17 2.81
CA LEU A 44 -1.03 -9.01 3.92
C LEU A 44 -1.74 -8.55 5.19
N SER A 45 -2.60 -7.52 5.12
CA SER A 45 -3.35 -7.04 6.30
C SER A 45 -4.30 -8.10 6.88
N LEU A 46 -4.88 -8.96 6.04
CA LEU A 46 -5.69 -10.11 6.47
C LEU A 46 -4.87 -11.19 7.18
N THR A 47 -3.58 -11.32 6.85
CA THR A 47 -2.73 -12.43 7.27
C THR A 47 -1.57 -12.04 8.18
N ASP A 48 -1.49 -10.77 8.58
CA ASP A 48 -0.41 -10.25 9.43
C ASP A 48 -0.54 -10.76 10.85
N GLY A 49 -0.02 -11.96 11.09
CA GLY A 49 -0.11 -12.66 12.36
C GLY A 49 1.24 -13.21 12.80
N GLU A 50 2.18 -12.32 13.14
CA GLU A 50 3.01 -12.60 14.31
C GLU A 50 2.22 -12.18 15.57
N GLU A 51 2.52 -12.79 16.72
CA GLU A 51 1.79 -12.55 17.97
C GLU A 51 1.71 -11.04 18.29
N GLY A 52 0.54 -10.43 18.00
CA GLY A 52 0.25 -9.03 18.31
C GLY A 52 0.05 -8.09 17.11
N SER A 53 0.24 -8.51 15.85
CA SER A 53 0.18 -7.61 14.67
C SER A 53 -1.22 -7.40 14.06
N GLY A 54 -2.27 -8.02 14.59
CA GLY A 54 -3.67 -7.62 14.30
C GLY A 54 -4.32 -8.19 13.03
N GLY A 55 -3.65 -9.08 12.29
CA GLY A 55 -4.24 -9.78 11.15
C GLY A 55 -5.42 -10.67 11.55
N TYR A 56 -6.46 -10.67 10.73
CA TYR A 56 -7.72 -11.38 11.02
C TYR A 56 -7.61 -12.90 10.97
N PHE A 57 -6.70 -13.43 10.14
CA PHE A 57 -6.59 -14.86 9.88
C PHE A 57 -5.19 -15.38 10.20
N GLN A 58 -5.10 -16.14 11.29
CA GLN A 58 -3.89 -16.88 11.65
C GLN A 58 -3.80 -18.18 10.84
N ILE A 59 -3.24 -18.10 9.64
CA ILE A 59 -3.02 -19.26 8.77
C ILE A 59 -1.64 -19.84 9.05
N ARG A 60 -1.60 -21.14 9.32
CA ARG A 60 -0.34 -21.88 9.44
C ARG A 60 0.34 -21.97 8.07
N SER A 61 1.65 -21.71 8.03
CA SER A 61 2.49 -21.88 6.83
C SER A 61 2.04 -21.03 5.64
N ASN A 62 1.76 -19.75 5.86
CA ASN A 62 1.40 -18.79 4.80
C ASN A 62 2.61 -18.07 4.17
N ASP A 63 3.84 -18.51 4.45
CA ASP A 63 5.09 -17.88 3.99
C ASP A 63 5.12 -17.70 2.46
N TYR A 64 4.61 -18.68 1.72
CA TYR A 64 4.52 -18.61 0.27
C TYR A 64 3.58 -17.48 -0.20
N LEU A 65 2.40 -17.37 0.40
CA LEU A 65 1.42 -16.32 0.07
C LEU A 65 1.99 -14.95 0.42
N ARG A 66 2.53 -14.79 1.62
CA ARG A 66 3.10 -13.52 2.08
C ARG A 66 4.30 -13.11 1.23
N GLY A 67 5.19 -14.05 0.92
CA GLY A 67 6.33 -13.82 0.02
C GLY A 67 5.89 -13.36 -1.37
N PHE A 68 4.84 -13.97 -1.93
CA PHE A 68 4.26 -13.55 -3.19
C PHE A 68 3.66 -12.13 -3.11
N CYS A 69 2.93 -11.80 -2.05
CA CYS A 69 2.35 -10.47 -1.87
C CYS A 69 3.44 -9.39 -1.72
N HIS A 70 4.49 -9.65 -0.94
CA HIS A 70 5.65 -8.74 -0.86
C HIS A 70 6.33 -8.57 -2.21
N GLN A 71 6.51 -9.66 -2.97
CA GLN A 71 7.06 -9.58 -4.33
C GLN A 71 6.18 -8.71 -5.24
N CYS A 72 4.86 -8.83 -5.16
CA CYS A 72 3.92 -8.00 -5.92
C CYS A 72 4.09 -6.50 -5.56
N LEU A 73 4.15 -6.17 -4.27
CA LEU A 73 4.36 -4.80 -3.79
C LEU A 73 5.71 -4.21 -4.21
N HIS A 74 6.77 -5.01 -4.31
CA HIS A 74 8.10 -4.51 -4.67
C HIS A 74 8.36 -4.47 -6.18
N GLN A 75 7.73 -5.34 -6.97
CA GLN A 75 8.09 -5.54 -8.38
C GLN A 75 7.00 -5.13 -9.38
N GLN A 76 5.76 -4.93 -8.94
CA GLN A 76 4.62 -4.70 -9.83
C GLN A 76 3.95 -3.34 -9.64
N VAL A 77 4.57 -2.44 -8.87
CA VAL A 77 4.13 -1.05 -8.76
C VAL A 77 4.50 -0.29 -10.03
N THR A 78 3.51 0.41 -10.58
CA THR A 78 3.58 1.16 -11.83
C THR A 78 2.82 2.48 -11.68
N THR A 79 3.03 3.40 -12.63
CA THR A 79 2.30 4.68 -12.71
C THR A 79 0.78 4.52 -12.80
N ARG A 80 0.30 3.35 -13.24
CA ARG A 80 -1.14 3.03 -13.37
C ARG A 80 -1.80 2.54 -12.08
N ASN A 81 -1.06 1.86 -11.21
CA ASN A 81 -1.61 1.21 -10.01
C ASN A 81 -1.11 1.81 -8.68
N VAL A 82 -0.18 2.76 -8.72
CA VAL A 82 0.35 3.43 -7.53
C VAL A 82 -0.70 4.25 -6.78
N TRP A 83 -1.66 4.89 -7.46
CA TRP A 83 -2.72 5.66 -6.82
C TRP A 83 -3.72 4.78 -6.03
N PRO A 84 -4.26 3.69 -6.60
CA PRO A 84 -5.00 2.70 -5.83
C PRO A 84 -4.22 2.15 -4.63
N LEU A 85 -2.92 1.86 -4.82
CA LEU A 85 -2.05 1.39 -3.73
C LEU A 85 -1.93 2.45 -2.62
N LEU A 86 -1.71 3.72 -2.97
CA LEU A 86 -1.61 4.82 -2.00
C LEU A 86 -2.90 4.97 -1.18
N SER A 87 -4.05 5.00 -1.87
CA SER A 87 -5.36 5.06 -1.22
C SER A 87 -5.50 3.91 -0.24
N ARG A 88 -5.17 2.70 -0.70
CA ARG A 88 -5.38 1.52 0.10
C ARG A 88 -4.46 1.45 1.30
N ALA A 89 -3.18 1.80 1.13
CA ALA A 89 -2.22 1.89 2.23
C ALA A 89 -2.64 2.90 3.30
N ALA A 90 -3.22 4.02 2.90
CA ALA A 90 -3.78 4.99 3.84
C ALA A 90 -5.01 4.45 4.59
N GLU A 91 -5.89 3.72 3.91
CA GLU A 91 -7.07 3.10 4.53
C GLU A 91 -6.71 2.00 5.54
N VAL A 92 -5.73 1.14 5.20
CA VAL A 92 -5.29 0.05 6.09
C VAL A 92 -4.29 0.50 7.16
N GLY A 93 -3.86 1.77 7.13
CA GLY A 93 -2.87 2.31 8.07
C GLY A 93 -1.45 1.77 7.87
N ASP A 94 -1.12 1.28 6.67
CA ASP A 94 0.23 0.80 6.35
C ASP A 94 1.11 1.96 5.92
N GLU A 95 1.77 2.57 6.90
CA GLU A 95 2.64 3.73 6.72
C GLU A 95 3.85 3.44 5.82
N MET A 96 4.37 2.21 5.82
CA MET A 96 5.53 1.82 5.01
C MET A 96 5.17 1.80 3.53
N ASN A 97 4.09 1.10 3.16
CA ASN A 97 3.64 1.02 1.78
C ASN A 97 3.05 2.36 1.30
N LYS A 98 2.47 3.16 2.20
CA LYS A 98 2.03 4.53 1.89
C LYS A 98 3.22 5.42 1.54
N ALA A 99 4.29 5.40 2.33
CA ALA A 99 5.51 6.16 2.06
C ALA A 99 6.17 5.73 0.75
N MET A 100 6.23 4.41 0.48
CA MET A 100 6.74 3.86 -0.77
C MET A 100 5.93 4.35 -1.99
N ALA A 101 4.59 4.31 -1.91
CA ALA A 101 3.74 4.79 -3.00
C ALA A 101 3.90 6.30 -3.24
N ILE A 102 4.02 7.11 -2.18
CA ILE A 102 4.32 8.54 -2.28
C ILE A 102 5.66 8.76 -2.99
N ALA A 103 6.73 8.08 -2.56
CA ALA A 103 8.04 8.21 -3.18
C ALA A 103 8.01 7.87 -4.68
N PHE A 104 7.36 6.77 -5.04
CA PHE A 104 7.20 6.36 -6.44
C PHE A 104 6.48 7.42 -7.28
N ILE A 105 5.40 8.01 -6.74
CA ILE A 105 4.66 9.09 -7.42
C ILE A 105 5.55 10.30 -7.64
N LEU A 106 6.37 10.69 -6.65
CA LEU A 106 7.25 11.86 -6.77
C LEU A 106 8.38 11.62 -7.79
N GLU A 107 8.95 10.41 -7.82
CA GLU A 107 9.98 10.04 -8.80
C GLU A 107 9.43 10.01 -10.24
N ASN A 108 8.16 9.63 -10.41
CA ASN A 108 7.51 9.48 -11.72
C ASN A 108 6.42 10.52 -11.96
N PHE A 109 6.52 11.70 -11.35
CA PHE A 109 5.43 12.66 -11.22
C PHE A 109 4.77 13.02 -12.56
N SER A 110 5.58 13.28 -13.60
CA SER A 110 5.08 13.67 -14.93
C SER A 110 4.22 12.61 -15.61
N GLU A 111 4.43 11.33 -15.29
CA GLU A 111 3.68 10.22 -15.87
C GLU A 111 2.55 9.75 -14.92
N ALA A 112 2.80 9.76 -13.62
CA ALA A 112 1.84 9.33 -12.61
C ALA A 112 0.68 10.33 -12.45
N VAL A 113 0.91 11.62 -12.65
CA VAL A 113 -0.11 12.67 -12.45
C VAL A 113 -0.89 12.92 -13.75
N ASN A 114 -2.19 12.65 -13.70
CA ASN A 114 -3.17 12.90 -14.75
C ASN A 114 -4.48 13.45 -14.15
N ASP A 115 -5.44 13.80 -15.00
CA ASP A 115 -6.73 14.37 -14.56
C ASP A 115 -7.42 13.50 -13.49
N SER A 116 -7.39 12.17 -13.63
CA SER A 116 -7.98 11.25 -12.65
C SER A 116 -7.25 11.28 -11.30
N SER A 117 -5.93 11.46 -11.29
CA SER A 117 -5.18 11.62 -10.04
C SER A 117 -5.48 12.95 -9.34
N VAL A 118 -5.74 14.02 -10.08
CA VAL A 118 -6.13 15.32 -9.52
C VAL A 118 -7.52 15.23 -8.89
N GLU A 119 -8.45 14.56 -9.56
CA GLU A 119 -9.77 14.27 -9.00
C GLU A 119 -9.67 13.40 -7.73
N PHE A 120 -8.82 12.37 -7.75
CA PHE A 120 -8.55 11.53 -6.58
C PHE A 120 -8.05 12.35 -5.38
N LEU A 121 -7.10 13.26 -5.60
CA LEU A 121 -6.56 14.13 -4.55
C LEU A 121 -7.59 15.13 -4.02
N SER A 122 -8.51 15.58 -4.88
CA SER A 122 -9.61 16.46 -4.46
C SER A 122 -10.57 15.77 -3.48
N THR A 123 -10.74 14.45 -3.64
CA THR A 123 -11.56 13.61 -2.74
C THR A 123 -10.78 13.19 -1.49
N ASN A 124 -9.44 13.18 -1.55
CA ASN A 124 -8.54 12.77 -0.47
C ASN A 124 -7.53 13.88 -0.10
N PRO A 125 -7.99 15.04 0.43
CA PRO A 125 -7.13 16.20 0.64
C PRO A 125 -5.99 15.95 1.64
N GLN A 126 -6.15 15.01 2.58
CA GLN A 126 -5.07 14.64 3.51
C GLN A 126 -3.88 13.99 2.80
N LEU A 127 -4.12 13.17 1.77
CA LEU A 127 -3.07 12.58 0.95
C LEU A 127 -2.37 13.63 0.10
N ALA A 128 -3.11 14.62 -0.40
CA ALA A 128 -2.53 15.76 -1.11
C ALA A 128 -1.56 16.54 -0.22
N VAL A 129 -1.94 16.81 1.03
CA VAL A 129 -1.06 17.47 2.02
C VAL A 129 0.21 16.66 2.27
N GLN A 130 0.09 15.34 2.46
CA GLN A 130 1.27 14.47 2.68
C GLN A 130 2.22 14.46 1.48
N LEU A 131 1.69 14.41 0.25
CA LEU A 131 2.51 14.54 -0.97
C LEU A 131 3.27 15.87 -1.01
N VAL A 132 2.59 16.99 -0.72
CA VAL A 132 3.23 18.32 -0.70
C VAL A 132 4.27 18.44 0.41
N GLN A 133 4.00 17.89 1.60
CA GLN A 133 4.96 17.86 2.70
C GLN A 133 6.21 17.07 2.33
N GLN A 134 6.06 15.92 1.67
CA GLN A 134 7.20 15.12 1.25
C GLN A 134 8.04 15.83 0.18
N VAL A 135 7.41 16.56 -0.74
CA VAL A 135 8.11 17.43 -1.70
C VAL A 135 8.92 18.51 -0.97
N ALA A 136 8.32 19.18 0.02
CA ALA A 136 9.01 20.22 0.79
C ALA A 136 10.23 19.68 1.54
N VAL A 137 10.13 18.47 2.11
CA VAL A 137 11.27 17.79 2.75
C VAL A 137 12.36 17.47 1.73
N ASN A 138 12.00 16.90 0.58
CA ASN A 138 12.98 16.58 -0.45
C ASN A 138 13.70 17.83 -1.00
N CYS A 139 12.99 18.95 -1.17
CA CYS A 139 13.60 20.22 -1.59
C CYS A 139 14.58 20.79 -0.55
N THR A 140 14.26 20.71 0.74
CA THR A 140 15.15 21.22 1.80
C THR A 140 16.43 20.39 1.95
N VAL A 141 16.34 19.06 1.75
CA VAL A 141 17.52 18.19 1.72
C VAL A 141 18.43 18.49 0.53
N SER A 142 17.88 18.70 -0.66
CA SER A 142 18.67 19.07 -1.85
C SER A 142 19.43 20.39 -1.68
N VAL A 143 18.79 21.41 -1.10
CA VAL A 143 19.43 22.71 -0.85
C VAL A 143 20.59 22.59 0.15
N ASN A 144 20.45 21.75 1.18
CA ASN A 144 21.52 21.53 2.16
C ASN A 144 22.68 20.69 1.58
N ALA A 145 22.40 19.76 0.68
CA ALA A 145 23.42 18.95 0.00
C ALA A 145 24.30 19.79 -0.94
N GLU A 146 23.70 20.78 -1.63
CA GLU A 146 24.41 21.72 -2.49
C GLU A 146 25.29 22.70 -1.68
N GLN A 147 24.82 23.17 -0.51
CA GLN A 147 25.61 24.04 0.36
C GLN A 147 26.81 23.36 1.02
N THR A 148 26.76 22.03 1.21
CA THR A 148 27.86 21.27 1.83
C THR A 148 28.97 20.98 0.81
N THR A 149 28.64 20.87 -0.49
CA THR A 149 29.62 20.61 -1.55
C THR A 149 30.43 21.84 -1.95
N GLU A 150 29.91 23.05 -1.76
CA GLU A 150 30.68 24.29 -1.96
C GLU A 150 31.70 24.56 -0.84
N HIS A 151 31.52 23.98 0.35
CA HIS A 151 32.38 24.26 1.51
C HIS A 151 33.64 23.38 1.58
N ASP A 152 33.72 22.30 0.79
CA ASP A 152 34.86 21.38 0.70
C ASP A 152 35.78 21.65 -0.52
N GLN A 153 35.52 22.71 -1.31
CA GLN A 153 36.35 23.12 -2.46
C GLN A 153 37.19 24.39 -2.23
N LEU A 154 37.37 24.83 -0.98
CA LEU A 154 38.20 25.99 -0.60
C LEU A 154 39.39 25.62 0.28
#